data_AF-A0A3R7PD25-F1
#
_entry.id   AF-A0A3R7PD25-F1
#
_cell.length_a   1.000
_cell.length_b   1.000
_cell.length_c   1.000
_cell.angle_alpha   90.00
_cell.angle_beta   90.00
_cell.angle_gamma   90.00
#
_symmetry.space_group_name_H-M   'P 1'
#
loop_
_entity.id
_entity.type
_entity.pdbx_description
1 polymer ?
#
loop_
_entity_poly.entity_id
_entity_poly.type
_entity_poly.pdbx_seq_one_letter_code
_entity_poly.pdbx_strand_id
1 'polypeptide(L)'
;MELSGGRSSSSSGGSTEAPAIAPQITAATTDVLNGMLQVVCACLSALIALGPDLTDLLCGPGIDVGAWTLFFHPSFRPVTALDPNAQPSLASLTSVLDLYDSHASKESRGLSPCRGGAPEVGLCIQVLAASAEKALLLLLTQATLALMRPETPPRDSLRVRHGLADEMNSFFTRWLGRRPAASPLPSSSSTASGTSCTAQVDLTYLRLAQQLVARLASNK
;
A
#
# COMPACT_ATOMS: atom_id res chain seq x y z
N MET A 1 -10.23 -79.91 -22.02
CA MET A 1 -9.06 -79.90 -21.12
C MET A 1 -9.00 -78.53 -20.48
N GLU A 2 -9.23 -78.51 -19.17
CA GLU A 2 -9.04 -77.34 -18.31
C GLU A 2 -7.58 -76.88 -18.31
N LEU A 3 -7.33 -75.57 -18.12
CA LEU A 3 -6.74 -75.02 -16.89
C LEU A 3 -6.45 -73.51 -17.01
N SER A 4 -7.10 -72.76 -16.11
CA SER A 4 -6.51 -71.79 -15.17
C SER A 4 -5.74 -70.54 -15.65
N GLY A 5 -6.25 -69.39 -15.20
CA GLY A 5 -5.47 -68.49 -14.32
C GLY A 5 -4.78 -67.28 -14.98
N GLY A 6 -5.16 -66.07 -14.55
CA GLY A 6 -4.36 -64.87 -14.80
C GLY A 6 -5.09 -63.56 -14.58
N ARG A 7 -5.24 -63.15 -13.31
CA ARG A 7 -5.63 -61.78 -12.91
C ARG A 7 -4.51 -60.82 -13.32
N SER A 8 -4.82 -59.76 -14.06
CA SER A 8 -3.93 -58.61 -14.22
C SER A 8 -4.63 -57.35 -13.73
N SER A 9 -4.50 -57.14 -12.43
CA SER A 9 -4.70 -55.87 -11.74
C SER A 9 -3.68 -54.87 -12.28
N SER A 10 -4.13 -53.75 -12.84
CA SER A 10 -3.29 -52.56 -13.06
C SER A 10 -3.97 -51.36 -12.40
N SER A 11 -3.99 -51.39 -11.07
CA SER A 11 -4.34 -50.25 -10.24
C SER A 11 -3.07 -49.54 -9.77
N SER A 12 -3.12 -48.21 -9.85
CA SER A 12 -2.26 -47.23 -9.17
C SER A 12 -0.77 -47.25 -9.51
N GLY A 13 -0.44 -46.66 -10.66
CA GLY A 13 0.78 -45.86 -10.75
C GLY A 13 0.61 -44.62 -9.87
N GLY A 14 1.03 -44.74 -8.60
CA GLY A 14 1.18 -43.60 -7.71
C GLY A 14 2.31 -42.73 -8.24
N SER A 15 1.97 -41.77 -9.08
CA SER A 15 2.85 -40.66 -9.42
C SER A 15 3.13 -39.96 -8.09
N THR A 16 4.32 -40.20 -7.54
CA THR A 16 4.83 -39.48 -6.39
C THR A 16 5.12 -38.08 -6.91
N GLU A 17 4.08 -37.25 -6.91
CA GLU A 17 4.19 -35.82 -7.14
C GLU A 17 5.13 -35.32 -6.04
N ALA A 18 6.39 -35.10 -6.42
CA ALA A 18 7.37 -34.50 -5.54
C ALA A 18 6.74 -33.21 -4.99
N PRO A 19 6.70 -32.99 -3.67
CA PRO A 19 6.13 -31.77 -3.14
C PRO A 19 6.90 -30.61 -3.76
N ALA A 20 6.18 -29.75 -4.49
CA ALA A 20 6.72 -28.49 -4.95
C ALA A 20 7.34 -27.81 -3.73
N ILE A 21 8.67 -27.74 -3.71
CA ILE A 21 9.42 -27.13 -2.61
C ILE A 21 9.02 -25.65 -2.68
N ALA A 22 8.04 -25.26 -1.85
CA ALA A 22 7.69 -23.87 -1.68
C ALA A 22 8.99 -23.12 -1.36
N PRO A 23 9.30 -22.00 -2.05
CA PRO A 23 10.53 -21.28 -1.82
C PRO A 23 10.60 -20.91 -0.34
N GLN A 24 11.50 -21.58 0.39
CA GLN A 24 11.71 -21.29 1.80
C GLN A 24 12.39 -19.93 1.87
N ILE A 25 11.69 -18.94 2.43
CA ILE A 25 12.24 -17.61 2.66
C ILE A 25 13.32 -17.79 3.74
N THR A 26 14.56 -17.57 3.33
CA THR A 26 15.73 -17.65 4.21
C THR A 26 15.95 -16.31 4.93
N ALA A 27 16.73 -16.34 6.02
CA ALA A 27 17.18 -15.11 6.69
C ALA A 27 17.88 -14.15 5.70
N ALA A 28 18.78 -14.69 4.85
CA ALA A 28 19.46 -13.91 3.82
C ALA A 28 18.50 -13.23 2.84
N THR A 29 17.44 -13.92 2.39
CA THR A 29 16.42 -13.29 1.54
C THR A 29 15.63 -12.21 2.27
N THR A 30 15.38 -12.38 3.57
CA THR A 30 14.69 -11.37 4.39
C THR A 30 15.55 -10.11 4.57
N ASP A 31 16.86 -10.27 4.76
CA ASP A 31 17.80 -9.16 4.86
C ASP A 31 17.87 -8.36 3.55
N VAL A 32 17.90 -9.05 2.41
CA VAL A 32 17.84 -8.41 1.09
C VAL A 32 16.53 -7.65 0.91
N LEU A 33 15.39 -8.25 1.27
CA LEU A 33 14.09 -7.59 1.17
C LEU A 33 13.99 -6.34 2.07
N ASN A 34 14.56 -6.39 3.27
CA ASN A 34 14.67 -5.23 4.15
C ASN A 34 15.59 -4.15 3.57
N GLY A 35 16.72 -4.52 2.95
CA GLY A 35 17.57 -3.60 2.21
C GLY A 35 16.85 -2.92 1.04
N MET A 36 16.08 -3.69 0.26
CA MET A 36 15.24 -3.13 -0.82
C MET A 36 14.17 -2.19 -0.28
N LEU A 37 13.53 -2.53 0.84
CA LEU A 37 12.55 -1.68 1.48
C LEU A 37 13.16 -0.34 1.96
N GLN A 38 14.39 -0.36 2.50
CA GLN A 38 15.11 0.87 2.85
C GLN A 38 15.38 1.74 1.62
N VAL A 39 15.78 1.13 0.50
CA VAL A 39 15.95 1.84 -0.78
C VAL A 39 14.64 2.46 -1.23
N VAL A 40 13.52 1.74 -1.17
CA VAL A 40 12.19 2.28 -1.50
C VAL A 40 11.86 3.48 -0.61
N CYS A 41 12.06 3.38 0.70
CA CYS A 41 11.82 4.48 1.63
C CYS A 41 12.68 5.73 1.32
N ALA A 42 13.95 5.52 0.96
CA ALA A 42 14.86 6.59 0.54
C ALA A 42 14.40 7.23 -0.79
N CYS A 43 13.99 6.43 -1.78
CA CYS A 43 13.46 6.91 -3.04
C CYS A 43 12.18 7.73 -2.84
N LEU A 44 11.24 7.27 -2.01
CA LEU A 44 10.04 8.03 -1.66
C LEU A 44 10.40 9.36 -0.98
N SER A 45 11.39 9.36 -0.09
CA SER A 45 11.87 10.59 0.55
C SER A 45 12.48 11.57 -0.46
N ALA A 46 13.26 11.08 -1.41
CA ALA A 46 13.83 11.90 -2.47
C ALA A 46 12.75 12.49 -3.37
N LEU A 47 11.74 11.69 -3.75
CA LEU A 47 10.61 12.17 -4.55
C LEU A 47 9.80 13.26 -3.83
N ILE A 48 9.64 13.16 -2.50
CA ILE A 48 9.00 14.22 -1.70
C ILE A 48 9.84 15.50 -1.76
N ALA A 49 11.15 15.38 -1.58
CA ALA A 49 12.06 16.54 -1.59
C ALA A 49 12.17 17.22 -2.97
N LEU A 50 11.91 16.49 -4.06
CA LEU A 50 11.90 17.01 -5.43
C LEU A 50 10.53 17.54 -5.86
N GLY A 51 9.47 17.21 -5.13
CA GLY A 51 8.10 17.63 -5.42
C GLY A 51 7.71 18.93 -4.72
N PRO A 52 6.55 19.49 -5.08
CA PRO A 52 5.97 20.59 -4.32
C PRO A 52 5.54 20.12 -2.94
N ASP A 53 5.61 21.00 -1.95
CA ASP A 53 4.98 20.76 -0.66
C ASP A 53 3.45 20.74 -0.81
N LEU A 54 2.79 19.78 -0.15
CA LEU A 54 1.34 19.61 -0.25
C LEU A 54 0.58 20.79 0.37
N THR A 55 1.08 21.36 1.47
CA THR A 55 0.43 22.50 2.14
C THR A 55 0.54 23.75 1.29
N ASP A 56 1.70 23.97 0.66
CA ASP A 56 1.88 25.01 -0.33
C ASP A 56 0.89 24.80 -1.49
N LEU A 57 0.82 23.60 -2.07
CA LEU A 57 -0.06 23.32 -3.20
C LEU A 57 -1.54 23.60 -2.90
N LEU A 58 -2.00 23.36 -1.68
CA LEU A 58 -3.40 23.53 -1.27
C LEU A 58 -3.73 24.96 -0.81
N CYS A 59 -2.77 25.68 -0.22
CA CYS A 59 -3.02 26.95 0.47
C CYS A 59 -2.25 28.14 -0.12
N GLY A 60 -1.23 27.88 -0.95
CA GLY A 60 -0.32 28.86 -1.51
C GLY A 60 -0.98 29.72 -2.58
N PRO A 61 -1.02 31.05 -2.42
CA PRO A 61 -1.50 31.92 -3.49
C PRO A 61 -0.50 31.91 -4.66
N GLY A 62 -0.99 31.58 -5.86
CA GLY A 62 -0.21 31.77 -7.10
C GLY A 62 0.85 30.72 -7.40
N ILE A 63 0.69 29.47 -6.93
CA ILE A 63 1.58 28.39 -7.33
C ILE A 63 1.43 28.11 -8.83
N ASP A 64 2.56 28.17 -9.55
CA ASP A 64 2.64 27.71 -10.93
C ASP A 64 2.66 26.18 -10.97
N VAL A 65 1.48 25.59 -11.11
CA VAL A 65 1.25 24.14 -11.23
C VAL A 65 1.93 23.56 -12.49
N GLY A 66 2.18 24.39 -13.51
CA GLY A 66 2.84 23.99 -14.75
C GLY A 66 4.35 23.76 -14.58
N ALA A 67 4.98 24.42 -13.60
CA ALA A 67 6.40 24.26 -13.32
C ALA A 67 6.74 22.90 -12.69
N TRP A 68 5.77 22.23 -12.08
CA TRP A 68 5.97 20.98 -11.36
C TRP A 68 5.74 19.75 -12.25
N THR A 69 6.66 18.80 -12.19
CA THR A 69 6.56 17.53 -12.92
C THR A 69 5.67 16.53 -12.17
N LEU A 70 4.87 15.77 -12.91
CA LEU A 70 4.21 14.59 -12.34
C LEU A 70 5.20 13.42 -12.42
N PHE A 71 5.60 12.90 -11.27
CA PHE A 71 6.46 11.73 -11.17
C PHE A 71 5.69 10.43 -11.43
N PHE A 72 4.37 10.45 -11.17
CA PHE A 72 3.49 9.32 -11.34
C PHE A 72 2.40 9.64 -12.35
N HIS A 73 2.13 8.69 -13.24
CA HIS A 73 0.98 8.79 -14.14
C HIS A 73 -0.32 8.83 -13.30
N PRO A 74 -1.23 9.81 -13.53
CA PRO A 74 -2.45 10.01 -12.73
C PRO A 74 -3.52 8.95 -13.02
N SER A 75 -3.21 7.71 -12.71
CA SER A 75 -4.03 6.53 -12.92
C SER A 75 -3.86 5.56 -11.77
N PHE A 76 -4.96 4.98 -11.33
CA PHE A 76 -4.98 3.89 -10.34
C PHE A 76 -4.95 2.52 -11.00
N ARG A 77 -4.66 2.45 -12.30
CA ARG A 77 -4.43 1.17 -12.98
C ARG A 77 -3.02 0.68 -12.70
N PRO A 78 -2.86 -0.58 -12.25
CA PRO A 78 -1.55 -1.20 -12.14
C PRO A 78 -0.88 -1.18 -13.51
N VAL A 79 0.41 -0.86 -13.52
CA VAL A 79 1.25 -1.01 -14.71
C VAL A 79 1.41 -2.51 -14.97
N THR A 80 1.04 -2.96 -16.16
CA THR A 80 1.29 -4.35 -16.56
C THR A 80 2.75 -4.48 -16.95
N ALA A 81 3.43 -5.52 -16.44
CA ALA A 81 4.86 -5.77 -16.63
C ALA A 81 5.33 -5.98 -18.09
N LEU A 82 4.40 -5.92 -19.05
CA LEU A 82 4.64 -6.15 -20.47
C LEU A 82 5.11 -4.89 -21.21
N ASP A 83 4.98 -3.70 -20.61
CA ASP A 83 5.44 -2.45 -21.22
C ASP A 83 6.70 -1.94 -20.51
N PRO A 84 7.90 -2.07 -21.13
CA PRO A 84 9.15 -1.61 -20.54
C PRO A 84 9.26 -0.08 -20.43
N ASN A 85 8.38 0.66 -21.11
CA ASN A 85 8.32 2.13 -21.03
C ASN A 85 7.20 2.63 -20.12
N ALA A 86 6.46 1.73 -19.46
CA ALA A 86 5.35 2.15 -18.63
C ALA A 86 5.85 2.90 -17.39
N GLN A 87 5.40 4.14 -17.27
CA GLN A 87 5.71 4.98 -16.12
C GLN A 87 4.98 4.48 -14.87
N PRO A 88 5.59 4.63 -13.67
CA PRO A 88 4.91 4.30 -12.43
C PRO A 88 3.64 5.14 -12.30
N SER A 89 2.56 4.52 -11.82
CA SER A 89 1.26 5.17 -11.68
C SER A 89 0.92 5.40 -10.20
N LEU A 90 -0.16 6.11 -9.92
CA LEU A 90 -0.63 6.27 -8.53
C LEU A 90 -0.90 4.90 -7.86
N ALA A 91 -1.20 3.86 -8.65
CA ALA A 91 -1.33 2.48 -8.15
C ALA A 91 -0.03 1.91 -7.56
N SER A 92 1.13 2.41 -8.00
CA SER A 92 2.42 2.00 -7.42
C SER A 92 2.55 2.48 -5.97
N LEU A 93 2.00 3.66 -5.65
CA LEU A 93 1.99 4.19 -4.28
C LEU A 93 0.97 3.45 -3.40
N THR A 94 -0.21 3.11 -3.94
CA THR A 94 -1.19 2.31 -3.20
C THR A 94 -0.68 0.90 -2.92
N SER A 95 0.13 0.33 -3.81
CA SER A 95 0.79 -0.97 -3.57
C SER A 95 1.72 -0.95 -2.35
N VAL A 96 2.37 0.18 -2.05
CA VAL A 96 3.17 0.35 -0.81
C VAL A 96 2.27 0.39 0.42
N LEU A 97 1.10 1.02 0.33
CA LEU A 97 0.10 1.04 1.40
C LEU A 97 -0.49 -0.35 1.66
N ASP A 98 -0.77 -1.12 0.62
CA ASP A 98 -1.24 -2.49 0.72
C ASP A 98 -0.18 -3.42 1.30
N LEU A 99 1.09 -3.22 0.94
CA LEU A 99 2.22 -3.95 1.54
C LEU A 99 2.25 -3.69 3.05
N TYR A 100 2.13 -2.42 3.49
CA TYR A 100 2.04 -2.10 4.90
C TYR A 100 0.82 -2.72 5.59
N ASP A 101 -0.37 -2.62 4.99
CA ASP A 101 -1.62 -3.21 5.52
C ASP A 101 -1.49 -4.72 5.74
N SER A 102 -0.91 -5.43 4.76
CA SER A 102 -0.72 -6.89 4.80
C SER A 102 0.23 -7.36 5.91
N HIS A 103 1.19 -6.53 6.32
CA HIS A 103 2.15 -6.83 7.39
C HIS A 103 1.68 -6.32 8.76
N ALA A 104 1.08 -5.14 8.83
CA ALA A 104 0.58 -4.58 10.08
C ALA A 104 -0.67 -5.30 10.60
N SER A 105 -1.53 -5.80 9.71
CA SER A 105 -2.70 -6.62 10.07
C SER A 105 -2.31 -7.98 10.69
N LYS A 106 -1.09 -8.49 10.46
CA LYS A 106 -0.61 -9.75 11.02
C LYS A 106 -0.02 -9.57 12.42
N GLU A 107 0.75 -8.50 12.61
CA GLU A 107 1.32 -8.13 13.91
C GLU A 107 0.23 -7.75 14.93
N SER A 108 -0.75 -6.94 14.52
CA SER A 108 -1.84 -6.47 15.39
C SER A 108 -2.82 -7.57 15.84
N ARG A 109 -2.88 -8.70 15.13
CA ARG A 109 -3.77 -9.82 15.46
C ARG A 109 -3.16 -10.86 16.40
N GLY A 110 -1.91 -10.68 16.84
CA GLY A 110 -1.24 -11.63 17.74
C GLY A 110 -1.30 -13.07 17.20
N LEU A 111 -1.24 -13.24 15.86
CA LEU A 111 -1.23 -14.55 15.25
C LEU A 111 0.10 -15.20 15.63
N SER A 112 0.05 -16.04 16.65
CA SER A 112 1.14 -16.91 17.11
C SER A 112 1.82 -17.54 15.88
N PRO A 113 3.18 -17.57 15.81
CA PRO A 113 3.94 -18.07 14.65
C PRO A 113 3.61 -19.50 14.22
N CYS A 114 2.83 -20.23 15.03
CA CYS A 114 2.57 -21.65 14.87
C CYS A 114 1.39 -22.01 13.94
N ARG A 115 0.67 -21.05 13.32
CA ARG A 115 -0.55 -21.37 12.53
C ARG A 115 -0.55 -21.00 11.05
N GLY A 116 0.50 -20.37 10.54
CA GLY A 116 0.62 -20.05 9.11
C GLY A 116 1.71 -20.88 8.46
N GLY A 117 1.36 -21.88 7.63
CA GLY A 117 2.33 -22.68 6.86
C GLY A 117 3.03 -21.93 5.72
N ALA A 118 3.05 -20.59 5.75
CA ALA A 118 3.76 -19.77 4.76
C ALA A 118 5.04 -19.23 5.40
N PRO A 119 6.19 -19.27 4.72
CA PRO A 119 7.41 -18.67 5.22
C PRO A 119 7.18 -17.16 5.44
N GLU A 120 7.29 -16.71 6.67
CA GLU A 120 7.06 -15.31 7.02
C GLU A 120 8.24 -14.44 6.58
N VAL A 121 7.98 -13.46 5.72
CA VAL A 121 8.97 -12.41 5.44
C VAL A 121 8.99 -11.46 6.63
N GLY A 122 10.06 -11.52 7.43
CA GLY A 122 10.30 -10.62 8.57
C GLY A 122 10.70 -9.21 8.12
N LEU A 123 9.77 -8.48 7.47
CA LEU A 123 10.00 -7.08 7.09
C LEU A 123 10.01 -6.16 8.31
N CYS A 124 10.89 -5.17 8.30
CA CYS A 124 10.96 -4.15 9.34
C CYS A 124 9.73 -3.24 9.31
N ILE A 125 8.82 -3.44 10.26
CA ILE A 125 7.56 -2.70 10.35
C ILE A 125 7.74 -1.18 10.45
N GLN A 126 8.84 -0.73 11.08
CA GLN A 126 9.14 0.70 11.22
C GLN A 126 9.43 1.34 9.86
N VAL A 127 10.21 0.65 9.02
CA VAL A 127 10.52 1.13 7.66
C VAL A 127 9.29 1.03 6.78
N LEU A 128 8.44 0.01 6.95
CA LEU A 128 7.16 -0.09 6.24
C LEU A 128 6.20 1.04 6.60
N ALA A 129 6.05 1.37 7.89
CA ALA A 129 5.21 2.48 8.34
C ALA A 129 5.70 3.82 7.77
N ALA A 130 7.02 4.09 7.85
CA ALA A 130 7.61 5.29 7.27
C ALA A 130 7.44 5.34 5.74
N SER A 131 7.56 4.19 5.06
CA SER A 131 7.32 4.09 3.61
C SER A 131 5.85 4.36 3.27
N ALA A 132 4.91 3.85 4.07
CA ALA A 132 3.48 4.07 3.90
C ALA A 132 3.10 5.54 4.10
N GLU A 133 3.63 6.21 5.13
CA GLU A 133 3.41 7.65 5.34
C GLU A 133 3.88 8.49 4.16
N LYS A 134 5.08 8.21 3.67
CA LYS A 134 5.67 8.89 2.51
C LYS A 134 4.91 8.60 1.22
N ALA A 135 4.50 7.35 1.01
CA ALA A 135 3.69 6.96 -0.14
C ALA A 135 2.33 7.64 -0.12
N LEU A 136 1.68 7.74 1.05
CA LEU A 136 0.42 8.47 1.21
C LEU A 136 0.59 9.97 0.94
N LEU A 137 1.65 10.58 1.47
CA LEU A 137 1.94 12.00 1.22
C LEU A 137 2.16 12.27 -0.28
N LEU A 138 2.98 11.44 -0.92
CA LEU A 138 3.23 11.54 -2.36
C LEU A 138 1.96 11.31 -3.18
N LEU A 139 1.14 10.33 -2.80
CA LEU A 139 -0.11 10.04 -3.48
C LEU A 139 -1.03 11.26 -3.46
N LEU A 140 -1.20 11.88 -2.30
CA LEU A 140 -2.00 13.09 -2.13
C LEU A 140 -1.42 14.27 -2.90
N THR A 141 -0.10 14.45 -2.86
CA THR A 141 0.60 15.53 -3.57
C THR A 141 0.45 15.39 -5.08
N GLN A 142 0.72 14.21 -5.62
CA GLN A 142 0.66 13.94 -7.06
C GLN A 142 -0.78 13.93 -7.58
N ALA A 143 -1.74 13.40 -6.81
CA ALA A 143 -3.16 13.49 -7.15
C ALA A 143 -3.64 14.95 -7.16
N THR A 144 -3.29 15.74 -6.16
CA THR A 144 -3.63 17.17 -6.10
C THR A 144 -3.02 17.92 -7.27
N LEU A 145 -1.73 17.68 -7.57
CA LEU A 145 -1.03 18.31 -8.66
C LEU A 145 -1.67 17.97 -10.02
N ALA A 146 -2.06 16.70 -10.21
CA ALA A 146 -2.77 16.27 -11.41
C ALA A 146 -4.15 16.93 -11.56
N LEU A 147 -4.86 17.15 -10.46
CA LEU A 147 -6.17 17.79 -10.45
C LEU A 147 -6.12 19.31 -10.65
N MET A 148 -5.03 19.96 -10.23
CA MET A 148 -4.84 21.40 -10.38
C MET A 148 -4.24 21.80 -11.73
N ARG A 149 -3.62 20.86 -12.45
CA ARG A 149 -2.98 21.14 -13.73
C ARG A 149 -4.04 21.48 -14.79
N PRO A 150 -3.93 22.64 -15.48
CA PRO A 150 -4.93 23.09 -16.44
C PRO A 150 -4.99 22.21 -17.70
N GLU A 151 -3.90 21.53 -18.03
CA GLU A 151 -3.82 20.62 -19.18
C GLU A 151 -4.48 19.25 -18.94
N THR A 152 -4.84 18.94 -17.69
CA THR A 152 -5.47 17.65 -17.38
C THR A 152 -6.88 17.62 -17.94
N PRO A 153 -7.21 16.67 -18.83
CA PRO A 153 -8.55 16.60 -19.40
C PRO A 153 -9.58 16.26 -18.31
N PRO A 154 -10.83 16.77 -18.40
CA PRO A 154 -11.84 16.59 -17.36
C PRO A 154 -12.21 15.13 -17.11
N ARG A 155 -12.05 14.28 -18.13
CA ARG A 155 -12.24 12.83 -18.00
C ARG A 155 -11.21 12.20 -17.07
N ASP A 156 -9.96 12.64 -17.15
CA ASP A 156 -8.88 12.07 -16.35
C ASP A 156 -8.90 12.63 -14.93
N SER A 157 -9.27 13.91 -14.75
CA SER A 157 -9.50 14.46 -13.41
C SER A 157 -10.63 13.72 -12.68
N LEU A 158 -11.74 13.39 -13.36
CA LEU A 158 -12.80 12.55 -12.79
C LEU A 158 -12.29 11.15 -12.41
N ARG A 159 -11.48 10.51 -13.27
CA ARG A 159 -10.89 9.20 -12.97
C ARG A 159 -9.96 9.25 -11.76
N VAL A 160 -9.16 10.29 -11.64
CA VAL A 160 -8.29 10.49 -10.47
C VAL A 160 -9.12 10.68 -9.22
N ARG A 161 -10.17 11.53 -9.24
CA ARG A 161 -11.07 11.74 -8.09
C ARG A 161 -11.75 10.44 -7.66
N HIS A 162 -12.31 9.68 -8.61
CA HIS A 162 -12.96 8.41 -8.33
C HIS A 162 -11.98 7.36 -7.81
N GLY A 163 -10.85 7.16 -8.49
CA GLY A 163 -9.84 6.20 -8.03
C GLY A 163 -9.26 6.55 -6.66
N LEU A 164 -9.00 7.84 -6.40
CA LEU A 164 -8.54 8.30 -5.11
C LEU A 164 -9.59 8.04 -4.02
N ALA A 165 -10.87 8.32 -4.30
CA ALA A 165 -11.96 8.05 -3.37
C ALA A 165 -12.09 6.55 -3.07
N ASP A 166 -12.11 5.70 -4.09
CA ASP A 166 -12.34 4.27 -3.94
C ASP A 166 -11.18 3.57 -3.21
N GLU A 167 -9.94 3.77 -3.67
CA GLU A 167 -8.74 3.14 -3.11
C GLU A 167 -8.50 3.62 -1.67
N MET A 168 -8.59 4.93 -1.43
CA MET A 168 -8.30 5.47 -0.11
C MET A 168 -9.43 5.24 0.88
N ASN A 169 -10.69 5.23 0.45
CA ASN A 169 -11.79 4.87 1.36
C ASN A 169 -11.65 3.42 1.85
N SER A 170 -11.24 2.50 0.97
CA SER A 170 -10.93 1.12 1.33
C SER A 170 -9.79 1.06 2.37
N PHE A 171 -8.69 1.75 2.10
CA PHE A 171 -7.54 1.82 3.02
C PHE A 171 -7.92 2.43 4.39
N PHE A 172 -8.53 3.62 4.41
CA PHE A 172 -8.91 4.29 5.65
C PHE A 172 -9.94 3.50 6.47
N THR A 173 -10.90 2.82 5.82
CA THR A 173 -11.91 2.02 6.54
C THR A 173 -11.26 0.89 7.35
N ARG A 174 -10.15 0.32 6.87
CA ARG A 174 -9.42 -0.73 7.59
C ARG A 174 -8.69 -0.20 8.82
N TRP A 175 -8.11 1.00 8.72
CA TRP A 175 -7.28 1.60 9.77
C TRP A 175 -8.07 2.43 10.80
N LEU A 176 -9.03 3.23 10.34
CA LEU A 176 -9.83 4.13 11.18
C LEU A 176 -11.15 3.47 11.63
N GLY A 177 -11.51 2.34 11.01
CA GLY A 177 -12.77 1.63 11.25
C GLY A 177 -14.00 2.41 10.75
N ARG A 178 -15.19 1.80 10.87
CA ARG A 178 -16.47 2.50 10.75
C ARG A 178 -16.82 3.23 12.05
N ARG A 179 -15.89 3.99 12.64
CA ARG A 179 -16.25 4.84 13.78
C ARG A 179 -16.74 6.18 13.24
N PRO A 180 -17.95 6.64 13.60
CA PRO A 180 -18.39 7.99 13.24
C PRO A 180 -17.36 8.99 13.75
N ALA A 181 -17.15 10.07 12.99
CA ALA A 181 -16.29 11.17 13.40
C ALA A 181 -16.74 11.67 14.79
N ALA A 182 -16.02 11.27 15.84
CA ALA A 182 -16.16 11.91 17.13
C ALA A 182 -15.63 13.33 16.95
N SER A 183 -16.56 14.29 17.10
CA SER A 183 -16.45 15.74 17.30
C SER A 183 -15.02 16.33 17.36
N PRO A 184 -14.76 17.49 16.72
CA PRO A 184 -13.43 18.13 16.65
C PRO A 184 -12.97 18.77 17.98
N LEU A 185 -13.52 18.37 19.12
CA LEU A 185 -13.11 18.86 20.44
C LEU A 185 -12.02 17.93 21.01
N PRO A 186 -10.96 18.49 21.63
CA PRO A 186 -9.94 17.69 22.29
C PRO A 186 -10.57 17.01 23.52
N SER A 187 -10.91 15.73 23.39
CA SER A 187 -11.30 14.91 24.52
C SER A 187 -10.06 14.64 25.38
N SER A 188 -9.93 15.40 26.47
CA SER A 188 -9.06 15.08 27.58
C SER A 188 -9.54 13.78 28.25
N SER A 189 -8.97 12.65 27.85
CA SER A 189 -9.03 11.41 28.63
C SER A 189 -7.68 10.71 28.59
N SER A 190 -6.83 11.12 29.53
CA SER A 190 -5.66 10.39 29.99
C SER A 190 -6.09 9.07 30.65
N THR A 191 -5.75 7.94 30.03
CA THR A 191 -5.24 6.72 30.69
C THR A 191 -4.97 5.64 29.63
N ALA A 192 -3.72 5.54 29.19
CA ALA A 192 -3.11 4.29 28.73
C ALA A 192 -1.59 4.43 28.90
N SER A 193 -1.13 4.22 30.13
CA SER A 193 0.26 3.85 30.38
C SER A 193 0.49 2.50 29.70
N GLY A 194 1.28 2.51 28.65
CA GLY A 194 1.60 1.35 27.84
C GLY A 194 2.50 1.79 26.71
N THR A 195 3.77 2.05 27.02
CA THR A 195 4.86 2.23 26.06
C THR A 195 5.07 0.91 25.32
N SER A 196 4.17 0.58 24.40
CA SER A 196 4.49 -0.29 23.28
C SER A 196 4.81 0.64 22.13
N CYS A 197 6.09 0.82 21.83
CA CYS A 197 6.58 1.38 20.57
C CYS A 197 6.20 0.43 19.42
N THR A 198 4.90 0.29 19.14
CA THR A 198 4.45 -0.26 17.88
C THR A 198 4.57 0.89 16.89
N ALA A 199 5.63 0.88 16.09
CA ALA A 199 5.81 1.84 15.00
C ALA A 199 4.67 1.64 13.99
N GLN A 200 3.58 2.36 14.23
CA GLN A 200 2.39 2.39 13.41
C GLN A 200 2.26 3.79 12.84
N VAL A 201 1.64 3.88 11.66
CA VAL A 201 1.29 5.16 11.06
C VAL A 201 0.40 5.94 12.03
N ASP A 202 0.69 7.22 12.23
CA ASP A 202 -0.09 8.07 13.15
C ASP A 202 -1.56 8.16 12.71
N LEU A 203 -2.49 7.79 13.60
CA LEU A 203 -3.92 7.87 13.36
C LEU A 203 -4.40 9.30 13.08
N THR A 204 -3.74 10.29 13.66
CA THR A 204 -4.04 11.71 13.43
C THR A 204 -3.72 12.09 12.00
N TYR A 205 -2.55 11.65 11.52
CA TYR A 205 -2.13 11.80 10.12
C TYR A 205 -3.11 11.12 9.16
N LEU A 206 -3.53 9.88 9.45
CA LEU A 206 -4.53 9.16 8.63
C LEU A 206 -5.89 9.88 8.59
N ARG A 207 -6.35 10.45 9.71
CA ARG A 207 -7.61 11.23 9.73
C ARG A 207 -7.51 12.49 8.88
N LEU A 208 -6.39 13.21 8.96
CA LEU A 208 -6.16 14.39 8.13
C LEU A 208 -6.14 14.01 6.64
N ALA A 209 -5.43 12.94 6.29
CA ALA A 209 -5.39 12.40 4.94
C ALA A 209 -6.79 12.00 4.44
N GLN A 210 -7.61 11.36 5.28
CA GLN A 210 -9.00 11.01 4.94
C GLN A 210 -9.86 12.24 4.64
N GLN A 211 -9.77 13.29 5.48
CA GLN A 211 -10.50 14.53 5.23
C GLN A 211 -10.05 15.20 3.95
N LEU A 212 -8.74 15.19 3.67
CA LEU A 212 -8.19 15.76 2.45
C LEU A 212 -8.69 15.00 1.21
N VAL A 213 -8.67 13.67 1.22
CA VAL A 213 -9.22 12.85 0.13
C VAL A 213 -10.68 13.16 -0.12
N ALA A 214 -11.49 13.24 0.95
CA ALA A 214 -12.90 13.58 0.82
C ALA A 214 -13.10 14.95 0.15
N ARG A 215 -12.28 15.95 0.50
CA ARG A 215 -12.31 17.27 -0.14
C ARG A 215 -11.90 17.20 -1.61
N LEU A 216 -10.77 16.56 -1.92
CA LEU A 216 -10.24 16.43 -3.29
C LEU A 216 -11.21 15.68 -4.22
N ALA A 217 -11.88 14.64 -3.71
CA ALA A 217 -12.86 13.88 -4.47
C ALA A 217 -14.19 14.64 -4.67
N SER A 218 -14.56 15.53 -3.74
CA SER A 218 -15.83 16.26 -3.75
C SER A 218 -15.84 17.57 -4.54
N ASN A 219 -14.68 18.24 -4.68
CA ASN A 219 -14.59 19.53 -5.37
C ASN A 219 -15.05 19.35 -6.82
N LYS A 220 -16.18 19.98 -7.19
CA LYS A 220 -16.67 20.06 -8.57
C LYS A 220 -16.03 21.24 -9.26
#